data_AF-A0A7V4WUC1-F1
#
_entry.id   AF-A0A7V4WUC1-F1
#
_cell.length_a   1.000
_cell.length_b   1.000
_cell.length_c   1.000
_cell.angle_alpha   90.00
_cell.angle_beta   90.00
_cell.angle_gamma   90.00
#
_symmetry.space_group_name_H-M   'P 1'
#
loop_
_entity.id
_entity.type
_entity.pdbx_description
1 polymer ?
#
loop_
_entity_poly.entity_id
_entity_poly.type
_entity_poly.pdbx_seq_one_letter_code
_entity_poly.pdbx_strand_id
1 'polypeptide(L)'
;PASKIYAILNKLISKELVQVIDSEPKKYIPQPPQEILSRMKGDFLQTVETLQEKLENLYVQETAANNHIFNLSGRDLIIRKVLDFIAYAQKSLWLSVWDEEVDEIAPALRQAHKRGVDIHIVHFGKKLLNLGAEYRHGREHQIRVQRGGRRIALIADDQKVILGHFLEDGSSNAAWTTNKGLVLLAKDYVIHDIYTIRFAEKFGEEAEDIFNVV
;
A
#
# COMPACT_ATOMS: atom_id res chain seq x y z
N PRO A 1 3.24 -1.81 -56.43
CA PRO A 1 3.10 -1.43 -54.99
C PRO A 1 2.50 -0.02 -54.71
N ALA A 2 1.69 0.56 -55.62
CA ALA A 2 1.11 1.89 -55.44
C ALA A 2 -0.24 1.90 -54.67
N SER A 3 -0.99 0.81 -54.66
CA SER A 3 -2.34 0.77 -54.05
C SER A 3 -2.34 0.85 -52.52
N LYS A 4 -1.22 0.53 -51.85
CA LYS A 4 -1.11 0.61 -50.38
C LYS A 4 -0.75 2.00 -49.86
N ILE A 5 -0.25 2.91 -50.71
CA ILE A 5 0.25 4.23 -50.28
C ILE A 5 -0.92 5.09 -49.76
N TYR A 6 -2.01 5.19 -50.53
CA TYR A 6 -3.20 5.94 -50.10
C TYR A 6 -3.89 5.34 -48.88
N ALA A 7 -3.90 4.00 -48.77
CA ALA A 7 -4.44 3.33 -47.59
C ALA A 7 -3.63 3.65 -46.31
N ILE A 8 -2.30 3.75 -46.43
CA ILE A 8 -1.43 4.15 -45.33
C ILE A 8 -1.61 5.63 -45.01
N LEU A 9 -1.63 6.51 -46.01
CA LEU A 9 -1.85 7.95 -45.82
C LEU A 9 -3.19 8.23 -45.13
N ASN A 10 -4.27 7.53 -45.53
CA ASN A 10 -5.57 7.66 -44.87
C ASN A 10 -5.53 7.23 -43.40
N LYS A 11 -4.78 6.17 -43.05
CA LYS A 11 -4.57 5.77 -41.65
C LYS A 11 -3.74 6.78 -40.86
N LEU A 12 -2.78 7.43 -41.49
CA LEU A 12 -1.97 8.47 -40.86
C LEU A 12 -2.80 9.74 -40.64
N ILE A 13 -3.68 10.09 -41.58
CA ILE A 13 -4.63 11.20 -41.44
C ILE A 13 -5.65 10.91 -40.35
N SER A 14 -6.23 9.71 -40.30
CA SER A 14 -7.20 9.34 -39.26
C SER A 14 -6.60 9.30 -37.85
N LYS A 15 -5.27 9.17 -37.76
CA LYS A 15 -4.51 9.27 -36.50
C LYS A 15 -3.92 10.67 -36.27
N GLU A 16 -4.26 11.63 -37.12
CA GLU A 16 -3.74 13.01 -37.09
C GLU A 16 -2.20 13.08 -37.05
N LEU A 17 -1.54 12.13 -37.71
CA LEU A 17 -0.07 12.07 -37.86
C LEU A 17 0.40 12.81 -39.11
N VAL A 18 -0.49 12.97 -40.08
CA VAL A 18 -0.25 13.62 -41.36
C VAL A 18 -1.43 14.53 -41.67
N GLN A 19 -1.16 15.75 -42.10
CA GLN A 19 -2.15 16.69 -42.60
C GLN A 19 -2.11 16.75 -44.12
N VAL A 20 -3.28 16.96 -44.74
CA VAL A 20 -3.40 17.19 -46.17
C VAL A 20 -3.49 18.68 -46.42
N ILE A 21 -2.65 19.19 -47.31
CA ILE A 21 -2.80 20.52 -47.89
C ILE A 21 -3.59 20.36 -49.17
N ASP A 22 -4.62 21.20 -49.30
CA ASP A 22 -5.42 21.27 -50.51
C ASP A 22 -4.62 22.02 -51.60
N SER A 23 -3.93 21.23 -52.43
CA SER A 23 -3.12 21.69 -53.56
C SER A 23 -3.26 20.73 -54.73
N GLU A 24 -2.92 21.16 -55.94
CA GLU A 24 -2.77 20.28 -57.10
C GLU A 24 -1.28 20.11 -57.46
N PRO A 25 -0.69 18.90 -57.28
CA PRO A 25 -1.24 17.71 -56.64
C PRO A 25 -1.34 17.84 -55.10
N LYS A 26 -2.16 17.01 -54.44
CA LYS A 26 -2.33 17.03 -52.98
C LYS A 26 -1.01 16.78 -52.27
N LYS A 27 -0.69 17.62 -51.29
CA LYS A 27 0.51 17.47 -50.46
C LYS A 27 0.15 16.94 -49.08
N TYR A 28 1.00 16.05 -48.58
CA TYR A 28 0.86 15.42 -47.27
C TYR A 28 2.05 15.83 -46.41
N ILE A 29 1.79 16.49 -45.28
CA ILE A 29 2.84 16.98 -44.39
C ILE A 29 2.73 16.25 -43.04
N PRO A 30 3.83 15.66 -42.52
CA PRO A 30 3.81 15.06 -41.19
C PRO A 30 3.65 16.15 -40.13
N GLN A 31 2.87 15.84 -39.10
CA GLN A 31 2.80 16.70 -37.91
C GLN A 31 4.14 16.69 -37.15
N PRO A 32 4.50 17.77 -36.43
CA PRO A 32 5.69 17.79 -35.59
C PRO A 32 5.69 16.62 -34.59
N PRO A 33 6.77 15.83 -34.48
CA PRO A 33 6.82 14.67 -33.60
C PRO A 33 6.52 14.99 -32.13
N GLN A 34 6.94 16.18 -31.65
CA GLN A 34 6.68 16.62 -30.28
C GLN A 34 5.19 16.82 -30.00
N GLU A 35 4.43 17.36 -30.95
CA GLU A 35 2.98 17.57 -30.80
C GLU A 35 2.24 16.23 -30.79
N ILE A 36 2.62 15.31 -31.69
CA ILE A 36 2.07 13.95 -31.73
C ILE A 36 2.29 13.24 -30.39
N LEU A 37 3.54 13.26 -29.88
CA LEU A 37 3.90 12.59 -28.62
C LEU A 37 3.20 13.22 -27.41
N SER A 38 3.10 14.56 -27.39
CA SER A 38 2.40 15.27 -26.32
C SER A 38 0.92 14.92 -26.28
N ARG A 39 0.24 14.88 -27.44
CA ARG A 39 -1.16 14.47 -27.56
C ARG A 39 -1.35 13.02 -27.11
N MET A 40 -0.54 12.08 -27.64
CA MET A 40 -0.61 10.67 -27.25
C MET A 40 -0.46 10.48 -25.73
N LYS A 41 0.47 11.22 -25.11
CA LYS A 41 0.65 11.20 -23.66
C LYS A 41 -0.59 11.75 -22.93
N GLY A 42 -1.15 12.86 -23.41
CA GLY A 42 -2.38 13.44 -22.88
C GLY A 42 -3.57 12.48 -22.95
N ASP A 43 -3.81 11.88 -24.12
CA ASP A 43 -4.90 10.92 -24.34
C ASP A 43 -4.78 9.70 -23.42
N PHE A 44 -3.54 9.21 -23.23
CA PHE A 44 -3.26 8.10 -22.32
C PHE A 44 -3.55 8.48 -20.86
N LEU A 45 -3.05 9.64 -20.40
CA LEU A 45 -3.30 10.12 -19.03
C LEU A 45 -4.80 10.33 -18.78
N GLN A 46 -5.52 10.95 -19.72
CA GLN A 46 -6.96 11.14 -19.63
C GLN A 46 -7.72 9.80 -19.55
N THR A 47 -7.28 8.80 -20.32
CA THR A 47 -7.85 7.44 -20.28
C THR A 47 -7.63 6.81 -18.91
N VAL A 48 -6.43 6.94 -18.35
CA VAL A 48 -6.09 6.42 -17.02
C VAL A 48 -6.91 7.11 -15.94
N GLU A 49 -7.04 8.44 -15.97
CA GLU A 49 -7.86 9.22 -15.03
C GLU A 49 -9.33 8.81 -15.10
N THR A 50 -9.89 8.68 -16.31
CA THR A 50 -11.28 8.24 -16.51
C THR A 50 -11.50 6.81 -15.99
N LEU A 51 -10.54 5.92 -16.21
CA LEU A 51 -10.59 4.56 -15.68
C LEU A 51 -10.54 4.56 -14.15
N GLN A 52 -9.66 5.37 -13.57
CA GLN A 52 -9.55 5.50 -12.12
C GLN A 52 -10.87 5.93 -11.50
N GLU A 53 -11.50 7.01 -11.98
CA GLU A 53 -12.79 7.48 -11.45
C GLU A 53 -13.90 6.42 -11.59
N LYS A 54 -14.00 5.76 -12.74
CA LYS A 54 -15.05 4.76 -12.98
C LYS A 54 -14.86 3.51 -12.13
N LEU A 55 -13.63 3.03 -12.02
CA LEU A 55 -13.31 1.86 -11.21
C LEU A 55 -13.47 2.16 -9.72
N GLU A 56 -13.12 3.36 -9.26
CA GLU A 56 -13.39 3.78 -7.87
C GLU A 56 -14.89 3.79 -7.58
N ASN A 57 -15.72 4.35 -8.47
CA ASN A 57 -17.18 4.35 -8.30
C ASN A 57 -17.77 2.94 -8.26
N LEU A 58 -17.35 2.04 -9.15
CA LEU A 58 -17.79 0.64 -9.14
C LEU A 58 -17.34 -0.08 -7.87
N TYR A 59 -16.08 0.14 -7.46
CA TYR A 59 -15.52 -0.45 -6.24
C TYR A 59 -16.31 -0.01 -5.00
N VAL A 60 -16.63 1.28 -4.85
CA VAL A 60 -17.42 1.80 -3.73
C VAL A 60 -18.82 1.19 -3.69
N GLN A 61 -19.46 1.02 -4.85
CA GLN A 61 -20.78 0.38 -4.94
C GLN A 61 -20.76 -1.10 -4.52
N GLU A 62 -19.73 -1.87 -4.89
CA GLU A 62 -19.59 -3.27 -4.48
C GLU A 62 -19.07 -3.46 -3.04
N THR A 63 -18.15 -2.61 -2.57
CA THR A 63 -17.56 -2.74 -1.22
C THR A 63 -18.48 -2.28 -0.10
N ALA A 64 -19.48 -1.44 -0.38
CA ALA A 64 -20.53 -1.14 0.59
C ALA A 64 -21.32 -2.40 1.01
N ALA A 65 -21.33 -3.45 0.17
CA ALA A 65 -22.04 -4.70 0.43
C ALA A 65 -21.12 -5.85 0.91
N ASN A 66 -19.83 -5.84 0.56
CA ASN A 66 -18.98 -7.02 0.77
C ASN A 66 -17.71 -6.75 1.61
N ASN A 67 -17.71 -7.38 2.78
CA ASN A 67 -16.58 -7.53 3.72
C ASN A 67 -15.50 -8.49 3.19
N HIS A 68 -14.96 -8.25 2.00
CA HIS A 68 -13.96 -9.13 1.39
C HIS A 68 -12.64 -9.11 2.17
N ILE A 69 -12.01 -10.29 2.25
CA ILE A 69 -10.63 -10.46 2.70
C ILE A 69 -9.79 -10.74 1.45
N PHE A 70 -8.83 -9.86 1.18
CA PHE A 70 -7.93 -9.97 0.03
C PHE A 70 -6.61 -10.57 0.46
N ASN A 71 -6.20 -11.67 -0.18
CA ASN A 71 -4.92 -12.30 0.07
C ASN A 71 -3.83 -11.75 -0.85
N LEU A 72 -2.62 -11.59 -0.31
CA LEU A 72 -1.41 -11.18 -1.01
C LEU A 72 -0.32 -12.21 -0.72
N SER A 73 0.49 -12.52 -1.73
CA SER A 73 1.65 -13.39 -1.60
C SER A 73 2.88 -12.71 -2.17
N GLY A 74 4.01 -12.85 -1.48
CA GLY A 74 5.27 -12.21 -1.83
C GLY A 74 5.51 -10.91 -1.06
N ARG A 75 6.74 -10.77 -0.53
CA ARG A 75 7.16 -9.66 0.32
C ARG A 75 6.89 -8.29 -0.30
N ASP A 76 7.30 -8.10 -1.56
CA ASP A 76 7.23 -6.80 -2.22
C ASP A 76 5.79 -6.28 -2.36
N LEU A 77 4.85 -7.19 -2.67
CA LEU A 77 3.43 -6.83 -2.76
C LEU A 77 2.85 -6.47 -1.39
N ILE A 78 3.27 -7.16 -0.33
CA ILE A 78 2.85 -6.87 1.05
C ILE A 78 3.38 -5.49 1.46
N ILE A 79 4.69 -5.24 1.31
CA ILE A 79 5.31 -3.96 1.66
C ILE A 79 4.71 -2.81 0.86
N ARG A 80 4.48 -2.99 -0.45
CA ARG A 80 3.79 -1.99 -1.26
C ARG A 80 2.40 -1.67 -0.71
N LYS A 81 1.63 -2.68 -0.32
CA LYS A 81 0.29 -2.47 0.25
C LYS A 81 0.32 -1.77 1.60
N VAL A 82 1.32 -2.07 2.44
CA VAL A 82 1.58 -1.38 3.71
C VAL A 82 1.88 0.10 3.45
N LEU A 83 2.76 0.40 2.48
CA LEU A 83 3.06 1.79 2.08
C LEU A 83 1.81 2.53 1.58
N ASP A 84 0.96 1.87 0.78
CA ASP A 84 -0.30 2.44 0.32
C ASP A 84 -1.23 2.80 1.49
N PHE A 85 -1.29 1.97 2.54
CA PHE A 85 -2.11 2.23 3.73
C PHE A 85 -1.55 3.39 4.57
N ILE A 86 -0.22 3.49 4.69
CA ILE A 86 0.44 4.62 5.37
C ILE A 86 0.21 5.93 4.60
N ALA A 87 0.24 5.88 3.26
CA ALA A 87 -0.07 7.03 2.42
C ALA A 87 -1.54 7.46 2.51
N TYR A 88 -2.45 6.50 2.62
CA TYR A 88 -3.89 6.72 2.76
C TYR A 88 -4.27 7.40 4.09
N ALA A 89 -3.65 6.99 5.20
CA ALA A 89 -4.05 7.43 6.54
C ALA A 89 -4.01 8.96 6.73
N GLN A 90 -5.09 9.46 7.35
CA GLN A 90 -5.32 10.87 7.65
C GLN A 90 -5.47 11.15 9.14
N LYS A 91 -5.84 10.16 9.96
CA LYS A 91 -6.13 10.34 11.39
C LYS A 91 -5.19 9.55 12.27
N SER A 92 -5.08 8.24 12.07
CA SER A 92 -4.31 7.37 12.95
C SER A 92 -3.73 6.15 12.25
N LEU A 93 -2.56 5.71 12.71
CA LEU A 93 -1.93 4.44 12.34
C LEU A 93 -1.61 3.64 13.61
N TRP A 94 -2.02 2.37 13.62
CA TRP A 94 -1.60 1.39 14.62
C TRP A 94 -0.78 0.31 13.93
N LEU A 95 0.45 0.14 14.36
CA LEU A 95 1.43 -0.72 13.71
C LEU A 95 2.06 -1.67 14.72
N SER A 96 2.16 -2.95 14.35
CA SER A 96 2.98 -3.95 15.02
C SER A 96 3.94 -4.50 13.97
N VAL A 97 5.25 -4.32 14.18
CA VAL A 97 6.26 -4.53 13.13
C VAL A 97 7.62 -4.94 13.69
N TRP A 98 8.38 -5.69 12.89
CA TRP A 98 9.74 -6.12 13.20
C TRP A 98 10.79 -5.17 12.61
N ASP A 99 12.00 -5.20 13.18
CA ASP A 99 13.11 -4.34 12.75
C ASP A 99 13.49 -4.47 11.26
N GLU A 100 13.27 -5.62 10.64
CA GLU A 100 13.56 -5.84 9.22
C GLU A 100 12.58 -5.12 8.30
N GLU A 101 11.29 -5.08 8.65
CA GLU A 101 10.27 -4.42 7.84
C GLU A 101 10.14 -2.93 8.17
N VAL A 102 10.44 -2.52 9.40
CA VAL A 102 10.30 -1.12 9.84
C VAL A 102 11.21 -0.18 9.05
N ASP A 103 12.41 -0.62 8.65
CA ASP A 103 13.37 0.19 7.88
C ASP A 103 12.79 0.62 6.53
N GLU A 104 12.13 -0.31 5.84
CA GLU A 104 11.59 -0.10 4.50
C GLU A 104 10.43 0.91 4.53
N ILE A 105 9.64 0.91 5.60
CA ILE A 105 8.42 1.74 5.71
C ILE A 105 8.64 3.04 6.50
N ALA A 106 9.76 3.18 7.22
CA ALA A 106 10.05 4.34 8.05
C ALA A 106 9.97 5.69 7.32
N PRO A 107 10.44 5.85 6.07
CA PRO A 107 10.27 7.10 5.32
C PRO A 107 8.80 7.49 5.15
N ALA A 108 7.92 6.53 4.87
CA ALA A 108 6.49 6.77 4.71
C ALA A 108 5.82 7.13 6.05
N LEU A 109 6.18 6.43 7.14
CA LEU A 109 5.70 6.76 8.48
C LEU A 109 6.08 8.18 8.90
N ARG A 110 7.32 8.62 8.60
CA ARG A 110 7.75 10.00 8.83
C ARG A 110 6.92 11.02 8.05
N GLN A 111 6.54 10.70 6.82
CA GLN A 111 5.65 11.57 6.04
C GLN A 111 4.25 11.62 6.63
N ALA A 112 3.68 10.49 7.06
CA ALA A 112 2.39 10.45 7.74
C ALA A 112 2.40 11.27 9.03
N HIS A 113 3.45 11.13 9.86
CA HIS A 113 3.64 11.92 11.07
C HIS A 113 3.68 13.43 10.76
N LYS A 114 4.38 13.85 9.70
CA LYS A 114 4.42 15.26 9.26
C LYS A 114 3.05 15.78 8.81
N ARG A 115 2.15 14.92 8.33
CA ARG A 115 0.76 15.28 8.01
C ARG A 115 -0.14 15.40 9.25
N GLY A 116 0.39 15.10 10.45
CA GLY A 116 -0.37 15.14 11.70
C GLY A 116 -1.14 13.85 12.01
N VAL A 117 -0.82 12.75 11.34
CA VAL A 117 -1.41 11.43 11.66
C VAL A 117 -0.87 10.97 13.03
N ASP A 118 -1.77 10.52 13.91
CA ASP A 118 -1.41 9.94 15.21
C ASP A 118 -0.85 8.52 15.01
N ILE A 119 0.36 8.24 15.47
CA ILE A 119 1.07 6.99 15.18
C ILE A 119 1.35 6.25 16.47
N HIS A 120 0.91 4.99 16.53
CA HIS A 120 1.19 4.05 17.62
C HIS A 120 1.91 2.82 17.06
N ILE A 121 3.13 2.53 17.54
CA ILE A 121 3.96 1.44 17.02
C ILE A 121 4.39 0.50 18.14
N VAL A 122 4.12 -0.79 17.97
CA VAL A 122 4.74 -1.88 18.73
C VAL A 122 5.90 -2.45 17.92
N HIS A 123 7.11 -2.30 18.44
CA HIS A 123 8.34 -2.76 17.83
C HIS A 123 8.75 -4.14 18.37
N PHE A 124 8.90 -5.09 17.46
CA PHE A 124 9.56 -6.37 17.67
C PHE A 124 11.03 -6.26 17.27
N GLY A 125 11.84 -5.77 18.20
CA GLY A 125 13.25 -5.51 17.98
C GLY A 125 13.71 -4.27 18.73
N LYS A 126 14.81 -3.69 18.26
CA LYS A 126 15.51 -2.62 18.96
C LYS A 126 15.38 -1.24 18.31
N LYS A 127 14.78 -1.13 17.13
CA LYS A 127 14.68 0.15 16.43
C LYS A 127 13.48 0.94 16.93
N LEU A 128 13.70 2.23 17.13
CA LEU A 128 12.67 3.23 17.37
C LEU A 128 12.81 4.32 16.31
N LEU A 129 11.69 4.85 15.84
CA LEU A 129 11.66 5.91 14.83
C LEU A 129 11.48 7.30 15.44
N ASN A 130 11.13 7.36 16.74
CA ASN A 130 10.74 8.56 17.46
C ASN A 130 9.54 9.29 16.80
N LEU A 131 8.52 8.51 16.42
CA LEU A 131 7.29 8.95 15.79
C LEU A 131 6.08 8.59 16.66
N GLY A 132 5.39 9.60 17.18
CA GLY A 132 4.21 9.38 18.02
C GLY A 132 4.54 8.53 19.26
N ALA A 133 3.69 7.54 19.54
CA ALA A 133 3.84 6.63 20.66
C ALA A 133 4.46 5.30 20.20
N GLU A 134 5.64 4.96 20.72
CA GLU A 134 6.35 3.74 20.37
C GLU A 134 6.61 2.87 21.60
N TYR A 135 6.44 1.56 21.44
CA TYR A 135 6.52 0.56 22.50
C TYR A 135 7.41 -0.58 22.06
N ARG A 136 8.28 -1.08 22.94
CA ARG A 136 9.13 -2.25 22.64
C ARG A 136 8.52 -3.50 23.26
N HIS A 137 8.32 -4.55 22.47
CA HIS A 137 7.71 -5.76 23.00
C HIS A 137 8.65 -6.57 23.91
N GLY A 138 9.95 -6.64 23.60
CA GLY A 138 10.96 -7.32 24.43
C GLY A 138 10.92 -8.86 24.45
N ARG A 139 9.99 -9.49 23.72
CA ARG A 139 9.86 -10.96 23.58
C ARG A 139 10.04 -11.44 22.14
N GLU A 140 10.70 -10.65 21.31
CA GLU A 140 10.88 -10.91 19.88
C GLU A 140 11.50 -12.28 19.61
N HIS A 141 12.52 -12.69 20.37
CA HIS A 141 13.18 -13.98 20.13
C HIS A 141 12.23 -15.17 20.39
N GLN A 142 11.51 -15.16 21.51
CA GLN A 142 10.56 -16.23 21.85
C GLN A 142 9.44 -16.33 20.80
N ILE A 143 8.90 -15.17 20.38
CA ILE A 143 7.82 -15.12 19.41
C ILE A 143 8.28 -15.55 18.03
N ARG A 144 9.49 -15.17 17.60
CA ARG A 144 10.08 -15.61 16.32
C ARG A 144 10.18 -17.13 16.26
N VAL A 145 10.72 -17.73 17.32
CA VAL A 145 10.97 -19.17 17.41
C VAL A 145 9.66 -19.95 17.47
N GLN A 146 8.71 -19.53 18.31
CA GLN A 146 7.41 -20.20 18.42
C GLN A 146 6.57 -20.11 17.14
N ARG A 147 6.69 -19.00 16.39
CA ARG A 147 5.80 -18.71 15.25
C ARG A 147 6.46 -18.90 13.88
N GLY A 148 7.74 -19.23 13.82
CA GLY A 148 8.46 -19.55 12.59
C GLY A 148 8.63 -18.39 11.60
N GLY A 149 8.55 -17.13 12.07
CA GLY A 149 8.69 -15.97 11.21
C GLY A 149 8.31 -14.63 11.85
N ARG A 150 8.40 -13.57 11.05
CA ARG A 150 8.06 -12.18 11.41
C ARG A 150 6.63 -11.86 11.01
N ARG A 151 6.06 -10.84 11.66
CA ARG A 151 4.67 -10.42 11.42
C ARG A 151 4.60 -8.92 11.20
N ILE A 152 3.60 -8.49 10.44
CA ILE A 152 3.22 -7.09 10.38
C ILE A 152 1.71 -6.98 10.55
N ALA A 153 1.26 -6.08 11.41
CA ALA A 153 -0.14 -5.68 11.48
C ALA A 153 -0.19 -4.16 11.35
N LEU A 154 -0.91 -3.66 10.35
CA LEU A 154 -1.11 -2.22 10.18
C LEU A 154 -2.60 -1.92 10.06
N ILE A 155 -3.08 -1.02 10.91
CA ILE A 155 -4.44 -0.48 10.90
C ILE A 155 -4.35 1.01 10.55
N ALA A 156 -5.12 1.43 9.56
CA ALA A 156 -5.21 2.83 9.12
C ALA A 156 -6.63 3.36 9.36
N ASP A 157 -6.73 4.47 10.10
CA ASP A 157 -7.95 5.25 10.36
C ASP A 157 -9.16 4.46 10.88
N ASP A 158 -8.94 3.31 11.53
CA ASP A 158 -9.97 2.35 11.94
C ASP A 158 -10.87 1.88 10.78
N GLN A 159 -10.36 1.95 9.55
CA GLN A 159 -11.09 1.64 8.32
C GLN A 159 -10.51 0.45 7.56
N LYS A 160 -9.19 0.26 7.61
CA LYS A 160 -8.52 -0.80 6.85
C LYS A 160 -7.44 -1.44 7.70
N VAL A 161 -7.28 -2.75 7.54
CA VAL A 161 -6.22 -3.52 8.18
C VAL A 161 -5.49 -4.38 7.16
N ILE A 162 -4.17 -4.50 7.30
CA ILE A 162 -3.37 -5.55 6.69
C ILE A 162 -2.64 -6.33 7.78
N LEU A 163 -2.74 -7.66 7.71
CA LEU A 163 -2.03 -8.61 8.57
C LEU A 163 -1.14 -9.46 7.67
N GLY A 164 0.17 -9.47 7.92
CA GLY A 164 1.16 -10.17 7.11
C GLY A 164 2.11 -11.02 7.93
N HIS A 165 2.68 -12.02 7.26
CA HIS A 165 3.69 -12.92 7.77
C HIS A 165 4.85 -13.01 6.77
N PHE A 166 6.08 -12.95 7.29
CA PHE A 166 7.31 -13.20 6.54
C PHE A 166 8.00 -14.40 7.18
N LEU A 167 7.94 -15.55 6.52
CA LEU A 167 8.46 -16.81 7.03
C LEU A 167 9.94 -16.97 6.69
N GLU A 168 10.67 -17.72 7.51
CA GLU A 168 12.11 -17.96 7.33
C GLU A 168 12.44 -18.79 6.09
N ASP A 169 11.47 -19.55 5.56
CA ASP A 169 11.59 -20.30 4.31
C ASP A 169 11.50 -19.39 3.05
N GLY A 170 11.39 -18.08 3.25
CA GLY A 170 11.29 -17.07 2.20
C GLY A 170 9.86 -16.84 1.69
N SER A 171 8.89 -17.65 2.12
CA SER A 171 7.49 -17.42 1.79
C SER A 171 6.92 -16.26 2.60
N SER A 172 5.99 -15.51 2.01
CA SER A 172 5.35 -14.37 2.69
C SER A 172 3.93 -14.24 2.20
N ASN A 173 2.99 -14.10 3.13
CA ASN A 173 1.57 -13.96 2.84
C ASN A 173 0.97 -12.88 3.73
N ALA A 174 -0.01 -12.15 3.20
CA ALA A 174 -0.80 -11.21 3.97
C ALA A 174 -2.27 -11.26 3.57
N ALA A 175 -3.12 -10.81 4.47
CA ALA A 175 -4.52 -10.55 4.22
C ALA A 175 -4.83 -9.09 4.56
N TRP A 176 -5.58 -8.40 3.71
CA TRP A 176 -6.10 -7.08 4.03
C TRP A 176 -7.61 -7.00 3.81
N THR A 177 -8.27 -6.17 4.61
CA THR A 177 -9.73 -6.01 4.56
C THR A 177 -10.14 -4.64 5.08
N THR A 178 -11.36 -4.24 4.71
CA THR A 178 -12.06 -3.06 5.25
C THR A 178 -13.24 -3.46 6.14
N ASN A 179 -13.40 -4.75 6.46
CA ASN A 179 -14.42 -5.22 7.38
C ASN A 179 -14.18 -4.60 8.76
N LYS A 180 -15.11 -3.75 9.21
CA LYS A 180 -14.98 -3.01 10.47
C LYS A 180 -14.75 -3.91 11.69
N GLY A 181 -15.40 -5.07 11.77
CA GLY A 181 -15.21 -6.02 12.88
C GLY A 181 -13.79 -6.57 12.93
N LEU A 182 -13.22 -6.94 11.78
CA LEU A 182 -11.84 -7.44 11.69
C LEU A 182 -10.81 -6.33 11.90
N VAL A 183 -11.10 -5.12 11.44
CA VAL A 183 -10.25 -3.94 11.67
C VAL A 183 -10.14 -3.63 13.16
N LEU A 184 -11.28 -3.58 13.88
CA LEU A 184 -11.29 -3.33 15.32
C LEU A 184 -10.61 -4.46 16.09
N LEU A 185 -10.87 -5.73 15.73
CA LEU A 185 -10.20 -6.88 16.35
C LEU A 185 -8.67 -6.82 16.20
N ALA A 186 -8.17 -6.43 15.03
CA ALA A 186 -6.74 -6.29 14.80
C ALA A 186 -6.14 -5.09 15.56
N LYS A 187 -6.90 -4.01 15.73
CA LYS A 187 -6.49 -2.88 16.58
C LYS A 187 -6.41 -3.29 18.04
N ASP A 188 -7.39 -4.03 18.54
CA ASP A 188 -7.39 -4.57 19.91
C ASP A 188 -6.16 -5.46 20.14
N TYR A 189 -5.76 -6.26 19.15
CA TYR A 189 -4.51 -7.02 19.20
C TYR A 189 -3.28 -6.12 19.47
N VAL A 190 -3.12 -5.00 18.76
CA VAL A 190 -1.99 -4.06 18.99
C VAL A 190 -2.12 -3.37 20.35
N ILE A 191 -3.33 -2.99 20.76
CA ILE A 191 -3.59 -2.36 22.06
C ILE A 191 -3.26 -3.34 23.20
N HIS A 192 -3.57 -4.62 23.07
CA HIS A 192 -3.27 -5.63 24.06
C HIS A 192 -1.76 -5.88 24.20
N ASP A 193 -1.00 -5.83 23.10
CA ASP A 193 0.47 -5.83 23.17
C ASP A 193 0.95 -4.62 23.99
N ILE A 194 0.40 -3.43 23.75
CA ILE A 194 0.73 -2.22 24.53
C ILE A 194 0.38 -2.40 26.02
N TYR A 195 -0.79 -2.93 26.35
CA TYR A 195 -1.15 -3.21 27.75
C TYR A 195 -0.16 -4.17 28.40
N THR A 196 0.21 -5.24 27.70
CA THR A 196 1.20 -6.22 28.18
C THR A 196 2.55 -5.56 28.44
N ILE A 197 3.03 -4.73 27.51
CA ILE A 197 4.28 -3.98 27.64
C ILE A 197 4.22 -3.04 28.86
N ARG A 198 3.16 -2.24 28.98
CA ARG A 198 3.03 -1.29 30.10
C ARG A 198 2.86 -1.99 31.44
N PHE A 199 2.26 -3.17 31.46
CA PHE A 199 2.16 -3.99 32.65
C PHE A 199 3.54 -4.51 33.07
N ALA A 200 4.32 -5.05 32.12
CA ALA A 200 5.69 -5.48 32.36
C ALA A 200 6.58 -4.32 32.85
N GLU A 201 6.50 -3.14 32.22
CA GLU A 201 7.25 -1.95 32.64
C GLU A 201 6.93 -1.51 34.09
N LYS A 202 5.68 -1.72 34.53
CA LYS A 202 5.22 -1.31 35.86
C LYS A 202 5.55 -2.32 36.95
N PHE A 203 5.45 -3.61 36.65
CA PHE A 203 5.52 -4.69 37.66
C PHE A 203 6.79 -5.56 37.56
N GLY A 204 7.60 -5.41 36.51
CA GLY A 204 8.88 -6.11 36.39
C GLY A 204 8.74 -7.64 36.38
N GLU A 205 9.58 -8.32 37.16
CA GLU A 205 9.67 -9.79 37.23
C GLU A 205 8.34 -10.46 37.60
N GLU A 206 7.52 -9.84 38.45
CA GLU A 206 6.19 -10.37 38.82
C GLU A 206 5.27 -10.53 37.60
N ALA A 207 5.37 -9.63 36.62
CA ALA A 207 4.61 -9.74 35.38
C ALA A 207 5.17 -10.83 34.47
N GLU A 208 6.50 -10.98 34.37
CA GLU A 208 7.13 -12.01 33.55
C GLU A 208 6.77 -13.42 34.03
N ASP A 209 6.72 -13.64 35.34
CA ASP A 209 6.28 -14.91 35.93
C ASP A 209 4.84 -15.27 35.52
N ILE A 210 3.93 -14.29 35.50
CA ILE A 210 2.54 -14.51 35.05
C ILE A 210 2.51 -14.85 33.55
N PHE A 211 3.30 -14.14 32.73
CA PHE A 211 3.28 -14.31 31.28
C PHE A 211 4.02 -15.56 30.77
N ASN A 212 4.82 -16.22 31.59
CA ASN A 212 5.53 -17.45 31.24
C ASN A 212 4.71 -18.72 31.49
N VAL A 213 3.53 -18.61 32.12
CA VAL A 213 2.62 -19.74 32.42
C VAL A 213 1.63 -20.03 31.27
N VAL A 214 1.54 -19.14 30.28
CA VAL A 214 0.64 -19.21 29.11
C VAL A 214 1.41 -19.54 27.85
#